data_AF-A0A1D1ZQQ6-F1
#
_entry.id   AF-A0A1D1ZQQ6-F1
#
_cell.length_a   1.000
_cell.length_b   1.000
_cell.length_c   1.000
_cell.angle_alpha   90.00
_cell.angle_beta   90.00
_cell.angle_gamma   90.00
#
_symmetry.space_group_name_H-M   'P 1'
#
loop_
_entity.id
_entity.type
_entity.pdbx_description
1 polymer ?
#
loop_
_entity_poly.entity_id
_entity_poly.type
_entity_poly.pdbx_seq_one_letter_code
_entity_poly.pdbx_strand_id
1 'polypeptide(L)'
;TGRVQDGWTMPQEPELASRPSGVSDAAGAWIKRICLQHENTSTEALFAHFQEVPKRAELTVNVVNAARSRISAVFPINQNHRGKPTDRGGCHPFHYKCCLTLYYCVLERLLSLVARAEGRSLGGHPNVKGQRVEAAAGDMEALDALLNCCIEVAVFSLLGSRPGIGFPAATKKLGLTNKTYQLWHAIEAFCGALTAPTDGDYTSSLPGMPLDVQEFLAGMQVRIEEELAFLPGSSILRLVASSPRLQPGHLEGQLLASFLDEHRSMCLARLEGAARALLVECPHLQAVDGFGQRAAHCLGLVLDQQLQLFFGVHASVVVCAALYLLIKLCGLKVPFGKLVGVLEGTLPNHEASIFQQVLVPIFTAGAEAEDALTCMGARQYYNDIFLPVMSRYPPHELMAQADAQPHVAPLPHTIGPSSKGLTAVPRRVLGDVTNRTPTRLVR
;
A
#
# COMPACT_ATOMS: atom_id res chain seq x y z
N THR A 1 -51.25 -20.55 19.14
CA THR A 1 -50.19 -21.44 19.65
C THR A 1 -49.55 -22.15 18.48
N GLY A 2 -48.21 -22.15 18.39
CA GLY A 2 -47.45 -22.87 17.35
C GLY A 2 -46.41 -22.02 16.61
N ARG A 3 -45.29 -21.70 17.28
CA ARG A 3 -44.03 -21.27 16.62
C ARG A 3 -43.43 -22.47 15.88
N VAL A 4 -42.97 -22.30 14.65
CA VAL A 4 -42.05 -23.24 13.99
C VAL A 4 -40.69 -22.54 13.88
N GLN A 5 -39.71 -23.09 14.59
CA GLN A 5 -38.29 -22.74 14.49
C GLN A 5 -37.70 -23.51 13.30
N ASP A 6 -37.24 -22.81 12.26
CA ASP A 6 -36.36 -23.42 11.26
C ASP A 6 -34.92 -23.31 11.74
N GLY A 7 -34.47 -24.41 12.37
CA GLY A 7 -33.09 -24.60 12.79
C GLY A 7 -32.19 -24.87 11.60
N TRP A 8 -31.23 -23.98 11.35
CA TRP A 8 -30.08 -24.25 10.51
C TRP A 8 -29.16 -25.23 11.24
N THR A 9 -29.19 -26.51 10.87
CA THR A 9 -28.18 -27.47 11.30
C THR A 9 -26.86 -27.20 10.59
N MET A 10 -25.80 -27.07 11.37
CA MET A 10 -24.40 -26.99 10.93
C MET A 10 -24.06 -28.12 9.95
N PRO A 11 -23.36 -27.86 8.83
CA PRO A 11 -22.60 -28.90 8.18
C PRO A 11 -21.46 -29.30 9.14
N GLN A 12 -21.36 -30.59 9.45
CA GLN A 12 -20.14 -31.15 10.04
C GLN A 12 -18.97 -30.81 9.12
N GLU A 13 -17.84 -30.41 9.71
CA GLU A 13 -16.60 -30.15 8.98
C GLU A 13 -16.35 -31.31 7.98
N PRO A 14 -16.31 -31.06 6.67
CA PRO A 14 -15.80 -32.08 5.77
C PRO A 14 -14.34 -32.33 6.15
N GLU A 15 -14.01 -33.61 6.32
CA GLU A 15 -12.68 -34.13 6.65
C GLU A 15 -11.58 -33.31 5.98
N LEU A 16 -10.56 -32.96 6.77
CA LEU A 16 -9.35 -32.27 6.33
C LEU A 16 -8.71 -32.96 5.11
N ALA A 17 -9.18 -32.63 3.91
CA ALA A 17 -8.36 -32.64 2.72
C ALA A 17 -7.23 -31.65 3.01
N SER A 18 -6.00 -32.18 3.09
CA SER A 18 -4.73 -31.47 3.31
C SER A 18 -4.83 -29.96 3.12
N ARG A 19 -4.90 -29.23 4.24
CA ARG A 19 -4.95 -27.76 4.24
C ARG A 19 -3.77 -27.25 3.40
N PRO A 20 -4.03 -26.46 2.36
CA PRO A 20 -2.96 -26.09 1.47
C PRO A 20 -2.06 -25.06 2.18
N SER A 21 -0.75 -25.28 2.15
CA SER A 21 0.26 -24.51 2.89
C SER A 21 0.14 -23.00 2.63
N GLY A 22 0.36 -22.18 3.67
CA GLY A 22 0.42 -20.71 3.56
C GLY A 22 -0.86 -19.91 3.85
N VAL A 23 -1.87 -20.51 4.50
CA VAL A 23 -3.01 -19.77 5.07
C VAL A 23 -2.75 -19.57 6.57
N SER A 24 -2.78 -18.32 7.05
CA SER A 24 -2.72 -18.05 8.49
C SER A 24 -4.04 -18.45 9.15
N ASP A 25 -3.98 -19.39 10.08
CA ASP A 25 -5.14 -19.83 10.87
C ASP A 25 -5.74 -18.64 11.67
N ALA A 26 -4.89 -17.72 12.14
CA ALA A 26 -5.31 -16.53 12.86
C ALA A 26 -6.04 -15.52 11.96
N ALA A 27 -5.49 -15.22 10.77
CA ALA A 27 -6.11 -14.31 9.81
C ALA A 27 -7.45 -14.85 9.31
N GLY A 28 -7.50 -16.15 8.98
CA GLY A 28 -8.73 -16.83 8.56
C GLY A 28 -9.79 -16.85 9.65
N ALA A 29 -9.44 -17.15 10.90
CA ALA A 29 -10.39 -17.11 12.01
C ALA A 29 -10.90 -15.68 12.29
N TRP A 30 -10.02 -14.68 12.19
CA TRP A 30 -10.34 -13.28 12.42
C TRP A 30 -11.39 -12.74 11.44
N ILE A 31 -11.18 -12.89 10.13
CA ILE A 31 -12.13 -12.37 9.14
C ILE A 31 -13.49 -13.09 9.21
N LYS A 32 -13.49 -14.39 9.52
CA LYS A 32 -14.73 -15.17 9.72
C LYS A 32 -15.49 -14.68 10.95
N ARG A 33 -14.79 -14.32 12.03
CA ARG A 33 -15.41 -13.75 13.24
C ARG A 33 -16.09 -12.41 12.93
N ILE A 34 -15.44 -11.52 12.18
CA ILE A 34 -16.05 -10.26 11.72
C ILE A 34 -17.33 -10.54 10.93
N CYS A 35 -17.24 -11.45 9.95
CA CYS A 35 -18.39 -11.84 9.13
C CYS A 35 -19.58 -12.32 9.98
N LEU A 36 -19.33 -13.21 10.94
CA LEU A 36 -20.37 -13.81 11.79
C LEU A 36 -20.96 -12.82 12.81
N GLN A 37 -20.17 -11.89 13.33
CA GLN A 37 -20.62 -10.91 14.34
C GLN A 37 -21.40 -9.75 13.72
N HIS A 38 -21.12 -9.39 12.46
CA HIS A 38 -21.64 -8.16 11.86
C HIS A 38 -22.57 -8.39 10.66
N GLU A 39 -22.93 -9.66 10.39
CA GLU A 39 -23.73 -10.10 9.23
C GLU A 39 -25.00 -9.26 8.97
N ASN A 40 -25.65 -8.74 10.02
CA ASN A 40 -26.91 -8.01 9.92
C ASN A 40 -26.84 -6.56 10.44
N THR A 41 -25.75 -6.12 11.06
CA THR A 41 -25.68 -4.86 11.82
C THR A 41 -24.84 -3.78 11.15
N SER A 42 -23.80 -4.15 10.38
CA SER A 42 -22.89 -3.16 9.78
C SER A 42 -23.55 -2.29 8.70
N THR A 43 -24.57 -2.81 8.01
CA THR A 43 -25.28 -2.08 6.96
C THR A 43 -26.14 -0.94 7.50
N GLU A 44 -26.83 -1.13 8.63
CA GLU A 44 -27.75 -0.10 9.15
C GLU A 44 -27.00 1.13 9.67
N ALA A 45 -25.91 0.92 10.43
CA ALA A 45 -25.07 2.01 10.94
C ALA A 45 -24.32 2.75 9.82
N LEU A 46 -23.82 2.03 8.82
CA LEU A 46 -23.19 2.64 7.64
C LEU A 46 -24.19 3.51 6.86
N PHE A 47 -25.40 2.99 6.61
CA PHE A 47 -26.40 3.73 5.85
C PHE A 47 -26.96 4.94 6.62
N ALA A 48 -26.91 4.94 7.95
CA ALA A 48 -27.23 6.12 8.74
C ALA A 48 -26.32 7.32 8.38
N HIS A 49 -25.00 7.10 8.23
CA HIS A 49 -24.07 8.15 7.79
C HIS A 49 -24.40 8.68 6.39
N PHE A 50 -24.84 7.82 5.48
CA PHE A 50 -25.23 8.26 4.13
C PHE A 50 -26.54 9.03 4.12
N GLN A 51 -27.48 8.75 5.02
CA GLN A 51 -28.75 9.49 5.09
C GLN A 51 -28.57 10.98 5.38
N GLU A 52 -27.46 11.37 6.00
CA GLU A 52 -27.10 12.76 6.31
C GLU A 52 -26.51 13.54 5.12
N VAL A 53 -26.24 12.87 3.98
CA VAL A 53 -25.56 13.47 2.82
C VAL A 53 -26.57 13.89 1.73
N PRO A 54 -26.45 15.09 1.11
CA PRO A 54 -27.35 15.58 0.05
C PRO A 54 -27.56 14.62 -1.14
N LYS A 55 -26.55 13.80 -1.50
CA LYS A 55 -26.60 12.80 -2.59
C LYS A 55 -26.74 11.34 -2.10
N ARG A 56 -27.34 11.12 -0.93
CA ARG A 56 -27.44 9.83 -0.24
C ARG A 56 -27.79 8.61 -1.11
N ALA A 57 -28.79 8.75 -1.99
CA ALA A 57 -29.30 7.64 -2.80
C ALA A 57 -28.27 7.21 -3.85
N GLU A 58 -27.61 8.19 -4.48
CA GLU A 58 -26.56 7.96 -5.47
C GLU A 58 -25.32 7.34 -4.83
N LEU A 59 -24.86 7.87 -3.69
CA LEU A 59 -23.71 7.34 -2.94
C LEU A 59 -23.93 5.90 -2.48
N THR A 60 -25.11 5.61 -1.91
CA THR A 60 -25.49 4.27 -1.47
C THR A 60 -25.43 3.29 -2.64
N VAL A 61 -26.03 3.65 -3.78
CA VAL A 61 -26.05 2.82 -4.98
C VAL A 61 -24.63 2.61 -5.53
N ASN A 62 -23.81 3.65 -5.58
CA ASN A 62 -22.44 3.57 -6.08
C ASN A 62 -21.56 2.66 -5.21
N VAL A 63 -21.60 2.82 -3.89
CA VAL A 63 -20.83 1.99 -2.94
C VAL A 63 -21.24 0.53 -3.02
N VAL A 64 -22.56 0.26 -3.02
CA VAL A 64 -23.10 -1.11 -3.10
C VAL A 64 -22.74 -1.76 -4.45
N ASN A 65 -22.90 -1.02 -5.55
CA ASN A 65 -22.61 -1.54 -6.89
C ASN A 65 -21.11 -1.79 -7.10
N ALA A 66 -20.24 -0.89 -6.63
CA ALA A 66 -18.79 -1.05 -6.69
C ALA A 66 -18.34 -2.28 -5.90
N ALA A 67 -18.81 -2.42 -4.65
CA ALA A 67 -18.53 -3.57 -3.79
C ALA A 67 -19.00 -4.88 -4.45
N ARG A 68 -20.25 -4.92 -4.92
CA ARG A 68 -20.80 -6.11 -5.59
C ARG A 68 -19.99 -6.49 -6.83
N SER A 69 -19.72 -5.54 -7.71
CA SER A 69 -19.01 -5.79 -8.97
C SER A 69 -17.59 -6.33 -8.72
N ARG A 70 -16.80 -5.66 -7.89
CA ARG A 70 -15.37 -5.99 -7.69
C ARG A 70 -15.19 -7.25 -6.85
N ILE A 71 -15.97 -7.40 -5.77
CA ILE A 71 -15.86 -8.60 -4.93
C ILE A 71 -16.31 -9.83 -5.72
N SER A 72 -17.37 -9.74 -6.54
CA SER A 72 -17.77 -10.87 -7.40
C SER A 72 -16.75 -11.18 -8.49
N ALA A 73 -15.97 -10.21 -8.98
CA ALA A 73 -14.89 -10.47 -9.92
C ALA A 73 -13.77 -11.32 -9.29
N VAL A 74 -13.46 -11.10 -8.01
CA VAL A 74 -12.42 -11.86 -7.29
C VAL A 74 -12.96 -13.17 -6.71
N PHE A 75 -14.12 -13.11 -6.05
CA PHE A 75 -14.84 -14.22 -5.43
C PHE A 75 -16.16 -14.50 -6.19
N PRO A 76 -16.12 -15.15 -7.36
CA PRO A 76 -17.31 -15.41 -8.15
C PRO A 76 -18.27 -16.33 -7.39
N ILE A 77 -19.52 -15.88 -7.23
CA ILE A 77 -20.61 -16.70 -6.72
C ILE A 77 -21.21 -17.44 -7.92
N ASN A 78 -20.75 -18.67 -8.18
CA ASN A 78 -21.38 -19.50 -9.20
C ASN A 78 -22.76 -19.94 -8.73
N GLN A 79 -23.81 -19.26 -9.19
CA GLN A 79 -25.19 -19.72 -9.04
C GLN A 79 -25.58 -20.50 -10.29
N ASN A 80 -26.02 -21.75 -10.13
CA ASN A 80 -26.72 -22.44 -11.21
C ASN A 80 -28.03 -21.69 -11.55
N HIS A 81 -28.66 -21.99 -12.70
CA HIS A 81 -29.95 -21.43 -13.15
C HIS A 81 -31.14 -21.59 -12.17
N ARG A 82 -30.93 -22.23 -11.01
CA ARG A 82 -31.88 -22.38 -9.89
C ARG A 82 -31.39 -21.72 -8.58
N GLY A 83 -30.38 -20.85 -8.62
CA GLY A 83 -29.89 -20.10 -7.45
C GLY A 83 -29.07 -20.91 -6.43
N LYS A 84 -28.72 -22.17 -6.71
CA LYS A 84 -27.88 -22.99 -5.82
C LYS A 84 -26.39 -22.86 -6.17
N PRO A 85 -25.49 -22.77 -5.17
CA PRO A 85 -24.04 -22.76 -5.40
C PRO A 85 -23.61 -24.08 -6.06
N THR A 86 -22.71 -24.00 -7.04
CA THR A 86 -22.12 -25.19 -7.67
C THR A 86 -20.75 -25.54 -7.10
N ASP A 87 -20.53 -26.82 -6.81
CA ASP A 87 -19.25 -27.38 -6.38
C ASP A 87 -18.15 -27.36 -7.48
N ARG A 88 -18.42 -26.75 -8.64
CA ARG A 88 -17.46 -26.65 -9.74
C ARG A 88 -16.79 -25.27 -9.73
N GLY A 89 -15.67 -25.17 -9.03
CA GLY A 89 -14.64 -24.13 -9.23
C GLY A 89 -15.00 -22.69 -8.83
N GLY A 90 -16.14 -22.44 -8.18
CA GLY A 90 -16.48 -21.14 -7.60
C GLY A 90 -15.84 -20.95 -6.23
N CYS A 91 -15.56 -19.71 -5.83
CA CYS A 91 -15.23 -19.42 -4.43
C CYS A 91 -16.48 -19.63 -3.56
N HIS A 92 -16.30 -20.15 -2.33
CA HIS A 92 -17.41 -20.37 -1.41
C HIS A 92 -18.17 -19.04 -1.19
N PRO A 93 -19.53 -19.00 -1.27
CA PRO A 93 -20.31 -17.76 -1.11
C PRO A 93 -19.98 -16.98 0.18
N PHE A 94 -19.51 -17.70 1.20
CA PHE A 94 -19.01 -17.13 2.44
C PHE A 94 -17.78 -16.21 2.26
N HIS A 95 -16.90 -16.45 1.28
CA HIS A 95 -15.74 -15.57 1.02
C HIS A 95 -16.18 -14.19 0.55
N TYR A 96 -17.12 -14.13 -0.40
CA TYR A 96 -17.74 -12.89 -0.85
C TYR A 96 -18.33 -12.14 0.34
N LYS A 97 -19.08 -12.85 1.19
CA LYS A 97 -19.73 -12.27 2.38
C LYS A 97 -18.73 -11.74 3.40
N CYS A 98 -17.64 -12.47 3.67
CA CYS A 98 -16.57 -12.02 4.55
C CYS A 98 -15.93 -10.72 4.05
N CYS A 99 -15.59 -10.66 2.76
CA CYS A 99 -15.01 -9.46 2.16
C CYS A 99 -15.97 -8.26 2.19
N LEU A 100 -17.25 -8.48 1.88
CA LEU A 100 -18.26 -7.43 1.90
C LEU A 100 -18.47 -6.88 3.31
N THR A 101 -18.56 -7.77 4.31
CA THR A 101 -18.74 -7.38 5.71
C THR A 101 -17.53 -6.62 6.23
N LEU A 102 -16.31 -7.06 5.90
CA LEU A 102 -15.08 -6.35 6.25
C LEU A 102 -15.09 -4.92 5.68
N TYR A 103 -15.38 -4.77 4.39
CA TYR A 103 -15.41 -3.47 3.74
C TYR A 103 -16.42 -2.52 4.40
N TYR A 104 -17.65 -2.97 4.64
CA TYR A 104 -18.67 -2.12 5.27
C TYR A 104 -18.34 -1.76 6.72
N CYS A 105 -17.77 -2.67 7.51
CA CYS A 105 -17.35 -2.37 8.87
C CYS A 105 -16.23 -1.33 8.90
N VAL A 106 -15.21 -1.49 8.06
CA VAL A 106 -14.08 -0.54 7.99
C VAL A 106 -14.55 0.83 7.50
N LEU A 107 -15.43 0.86 6.50
CA LEU A 107 -15.97 2.10 5.96
C LEU A 107 -16.84 2.84 6.99
N GLU A 108 -17.75 2.14 7.68
CA GLU A 108 -18.55 2.73 8.76
C GLU A 108 -17.66 3.34 9.82
N ARG A 109 -16.63 2.59 10.24
CA ARG A 109 -15.69 3.02 11.25
C ARG A 109 -14.94 4.29 10.84
N LEU A 110 -14.49 4.37 9.59
CA LEU A 110 -13.84 5.56 9.06
C LEU A 110 -14.77 6.77 9.07
N LEU A 111 -16.00 6.64 8.54
CA LEU A 111 -16.96 7.74 8.51
C LEU A 111 -17.34 8.19 9.93
N SER A 112 -17.48 7.26 10.86
CA SER A 112 -17.69 7.54 12.28
C SER A 112 -16.52 8.34 12.91
N LEU A 113 -15.27 8.01 12.58
CA LEU A 113 -14.11 8.77 13.05
C LEU A 113 -14.08 10.19 12.49
N VAL A 114 -14.46 10.37 11.22
CA VAL A 114 -14.59 11.70 10.59
C VAL A 114 -15.68 12.52 11.25
N ALA A 115 -16.85 11.93 11.45
CA ALA A 115 -17.98 12.57 12.11
C ALA A 115 -17.57 13.04 13.51
N ARG A 116 -16.84 12.22 14.27
CA ARG A 116 -16.32 12.58 15.60
C ARG A 116 -15.29 13.70 15.57
N ALA A 117 -14.38 13.68 14.59
CA ALA A 117 -13.42 14.77 14.44
C ALA A 117 -14.09 16.11 14.06
N GLU A 118 -15.30 16.06 13.50
CA GLU A 118 -16.17 17.23 13.33
C GLU A 118 -16.94 17.62 14.61
N GLY A 119 -16.78 16.88 15.70
CA GLY A 119 -17.52 17.08 16.95
C GLY A 119 -18.92 16.46 16.96
N ARG A 120 -19.23 15.52 16.06
CA ARG A 120 -20.53 14.81 16.03
C ARG A 120 -20.51 13.56 16.90
N SER A 121 -21.61 13.34 17.61
CA SER A 121 -21.99 12.05 18.18
C SER A 121 -23.08 11.44 17.29
N LEU A 122 -22.98 10.14 17.00
CA LEU A 122 -24.05 9.35 16.37
C LEU A 122 -25.32 9.49 17.23
N GLY A 123 -26.30 10.28 16.78
CA GLY A 123 -27.55 10.57 17.51
C GLY A 123 -27.69 12.00 18.06
N GLY A 124 -26.72 12.89 17.87
CA GLY A 124 -26.78 14.30 18.30
C GLY A 124 -27.29 15.26 17.21
N HIS A 125 -28.15 16.21 17.61
CA HIS A 125 -28.80 17.28 16.84
C HIS A 125 -28.65 17.33 15.28
N PRO A 126 -29.75 17.21 14.51
CA PRO A 126 -29.76 17.08 13.04
C PRO A 126 -29.38 18.35 12.23
N ASN A 127 -28.82 19.39 12.85
CA ASN A 127 -28.68 20.71 12.24
C ASN A 127 -27.25 21.14 11.85
N VAL A 128 -26.23 20.29 12.05
CA VAL A 128 -24.90 20.55 11.50
C VAL A 128 -24.75 19.69 10.25
N LYS A 129 -24.53 20.28 9.07
CA LYS A 129 -24.23 19.53 7.83
C LYS A 129 -22.78 19.04 7.87
N GLY A 130 -22.56 17.74 7.70
CA GLY A 130 -21.24 17.11 7.85
C GLY A 130 -20.42 17.25 6.59
N GLN A 131 -19.81 18.42 6.39
CA GLN A 131 -19.09 18.71 5.16
C GLN A 131 -17.92 17.74 4.92
N ARG A 132 -17.22 17.28 5.98
CA ARG A 132 -16.13 16.29 5.87
C ARG A 132 -16.65 14.87 5.69
N VAL A 133 -17.76 14.50 6.35
CA VAL A 133 -18.40 13.18 6.13
C VAL A 133 -18.92 13.09 4.69
N GLU A 134 -19.55 14.15 4.18
CA GLU A 134 -19.98 14.25 2.79
C GLU A 134 -18.80 14.17 1.81
N ALA A 135 -17.72 14.92 2.07
CA ALA A 135 -16.51 14.87 1.24
C ALA A 135 -15.88 13.46 1.24
N ALA A 136 -15.76 12.83 2.41
CA ALA A 136 -15.20 11.49 2.55
C ALA A 136 -16.07 10.41 1.89
N ALA A 137 -17.40 10.50 2.05
CA ALA A 137 -18.34 9.60 1.40
C ALA A 137 -18.43 9.83 -0.12
N GLY A 138 -18.12 11.04 -0.60
CA GLY A 138 -18.10 11.40 -2.02
C GLY A 138 -16.80 11.10 -2.76
N ASP A 139 -15.70 10.79 -2.06
CA ASP A 139 -14.41 10.44 -2.68
C ASP A 139 -14.40 8.99 -3.17
N MET A 140 -14.98 8.78 -4.35
CA MET A 140 -15.05 7.45 -4.97
C MET A 140 -13.69 6.81 -5.22
N GLU A 141 -12.61 7.59 -5.42
CA GLU A 141 -11.28 7.02 -5.64
C GLU A 141 -10.69 6.47 -4.34
N ALA A 142 -10.87 7.18 -3.21
CA ALA A 142 -10.49 6.68 -1.90
C ALA A 142 -11.32 5.46 -1.49
N LEU A 143 -12.63 5.45 -1.76
CA LEU A 143 -13.51 4.31 -1.47
C LEU A 143 -13.15 3.08 -2.31
N ASP A 144 -12.83 3.26 -3.59
CA ASP A 144 -12.37 2.19 -4.47
C ASP A 144 -11.03 1.60 -4.01
N ALA A 145 -10.11 2.44 -3.55
CA ALA A 145 -8.82 2.00 -3.02
C ALA A 145 -8.99 1.24 -1.68
N LEU A 146 -9.90 1.70 -0.81
CA LEU A 146 -10.26 1.01 0.43
C LEU A 146 -10.88 -0.36 0.16
N LEU A 147 -11.80 -0.43 -0.81
CA LEU A 147 -12.39 -1.69 -1.26
C LEU A 147 -11.32 -2.65 -1.79
N ASN A 148 -10.37 -2.16 -2.59
CA ASN A 148 -9.26 -2.99 -3.07
C ASN A 148 -8.37 -3.50 -1.91
N CYS A 149 -8.09 -2.66 -0.92
CA CYS A 149 -7.39 -3.07 0.30
C CYS A 149 -8.13 -4.20 1.04
N CYS A 150 -9.45 -4.04 1.25
CA CYS A 150 -10.27 -5.07 1.90
C CYS A 150 -10.30 -6.38 1.10
N ILE A 151 -10.31 -6.31 -0.23
CA ILE A 151 -10.25 -7.48 -1.11
C ILE A 151 -8.93 -8.22 -0.95
N GLU A 152 -7.79 -7.53 -0.99
CA GLU A 152 -6.48 -8.15 -0.81
C GLU A 152 -6.32 -8.77 0.59
N VAL A 153 -6.79 -8.10 1.64
CA VAL A 153 -6.83 -8.65 3.00
C VAL A 153 -7.72 -9.88 3.08
N ALA A 154 -8.88 -9.88 2.43
CA ALA A 154 -9.77 -11.03 2.40
C ALA A 154 -9.16 -12.21 1.63
N VAL A 155 -8.49 -11.95 0.50
CA VAL A 155 -7.76 -12.97 -0.26
C VAL A 155 -6.65 -13.57 0.59
N PHE A 156 -5.82 -12.75 1.23
CA PHE A 156 -4.78 -13.23 2.14
C PHE A 156 -5.36 -14.08 3.28
N SER A 157 -6.40 -13.58 3.95
CA SER A 157 -6.98 -14.22 5.13
C SER A 157 -7.71 -15.54 4.80
N LEU A 158 -8.34 -15.64 3.63
CA LEU A 158 -9.18 -16.79 3.26
C LEU A 158 -8.48 -17.80 2.35
N LEU A 159 -7.57 -17.32 1.49
CA LEU A 159 -6.92 -18.11 0.44
C LEU A 159 -5.40 -18.25 0.63
N GLY A 160 -4.78 -17.39 1.44
CA GLY A 160 -3.34 -17.40 1.74
C GLY A 160 -2.47 -16.70 0.70
N SER A 161 -1.15 -16.76 0.90
CA SER A 161 -0.13 -16.05 0.09
C SER A 161 0.51 -16.89 -1.02
N ARG A 162 -0.23 -17.80 -1.65
CA ARG A 162 0.37 -18.70 -2.66
C ARG A 162 0.71 -17.96 -3.96
N PRO A 163 1.71 -18.45 -4.74
CA PRO A 163 2.00 -17.94 -6.07
C PRO A 163 0.72 -17.90 -6.93
N GLY A 164 0.46 -16.75 -7.56
CA GLY A 164 -0.75 -16.53 -8.38
C GLY A 164 -2.02 -16.14 -7.61
N ILE A 165 -2.00 -16.17 -6.26
CA ILE A 165 -3.14 -15.76 -5.41
C ILE A 165 -2.78 -14.56 -4.54
N GLY A 166 -1.58 -14.55 -3.95
CA GLY A 166 -1.13 -13.45 -3.09
C GLY A 166 -1.05 -12.11 -3.83
N PHE A 167 -1.03 -11.02 -3.07
CA PHE A 167 -0.88 -9.67 -3.60
C PHE A 167 0.26 -9.61 -4.64
N PRO A 168 0.13 -8.85 -5.76
CA PRO A 168 -1.02 -8.06 -6.18
C PRO A 168 -1.96 -8.80 -7.13
N ALA A 169 -2.19 -10.11 -6.98
CA ALA A 169 -2.98 -10.89 -7.95
C ALA A 169 -4.44 -10.41 -8.06
N ALA A 170 -5.11 -10.09 -6.95
CA ALA A 170 -6.48 -9.58 -6.98
C ALA A 170 -6.54 -8.17 -7.58
N THR A 171 -5.62 -7.29 -7.20
CA THR A 171 -5.44 -5.95 -7.78
C THR A 171 -5.22 -6.03 -9.30
N LYS A 172 -4.39 -6.97 -9.77
CA LYS A 172 -4.19 -7.27 -11.21
C LYS A 172 -5.47 -7.73 -11.88
N LYS A 173 -6.19 -8.68 -11.26
CA LYS A 173 -7.47 -9.20 -11.79
C LYS A 173 -8.53 -8.11 -11.94
N LEU A 174 -8.51 -7.12 -11.07
CA LEU A 174 -9.41 -5.97 -11.10
C LEU A 174 -8.98 -4.86 -12.08
N GLY A 175 -7.80 -4.98 -12.71
CA GLY A 175 -7.25 -3.93 -13.58
C GLY A 175 -6.85 -2.66 -12.82
N LEU A 176 -6.48 -2.78 -11.55
CA LEU A 176 -6.18 -1.65 -10.65
C LEU A 176 -4.68 -1.47 -10.37
N THR A 177 -3.81 -2.06 -11.17
CA THR A 177 -2.35 -1.98 -11.00
C THR A 177 -1.82 -0.55 -11.04
N ASN A 178 -2.43 0.31 -11.87
CA ASN A 178 -2.12 1.74 -11.96
C ASN A 178 -2.73 2.59 -10.83
N LYS A 179 -3.49 1.97 -9.91
CA LYS A 179 -4.11 2.61 -8.74
C LYS A 179 -3.45 2.22 -7.42
N THR A 180 -2.26 1.61 -7.48
CA THR A 180 -1.54 1.12 -6.30
C THR A 180 -1.02 2.25 -5.42
N TYR A 181 -0.74 3.44 -5.96
CA TYR A 181 -0.48 4.64 -5.15
C TYR A 181 -1.66 4.98 -4.23
N GLN A 182 -2.90 4.95 -4.73
CA GLN A 182 -4.08 5.18 -3.90
C GLN A 182 -4.30 4.04 -2.90
N LEU A 183 -3.97 2.80 -3.28
CA LEU A 183 -4.01 1.65 -2.38
C LEU A 183 -3.05 1.84 -1.19
N TRP A 184 -1.86 2.42 -1.40
CA TRP A 184 -0.91 2.71 -0.32
C TRP A 184 -1.53 3.56 0.79
N HIS A 185 -2.24 4.63 0.42
CA HIS A 185 -2.98 5.49 1.37
C HIS A 185 -4.18 4.77 2.00
N ALA A 186 -4.83 3.88 1.25
CA ALA A 186 -5.95 3.11 1.74
C ALA A 186 -5.55 2.09 2.82
N ILE A 187 -4.32 1.58 2.78
CA ILE A 187 -3.77 0.70 3.82
C ILE A 187 -3.68 1.45 5.16
N GLU A 188 -3.22 2.71 5.17
CA GLU A 188 -3.20 3.53 6.38
C GLU A 188 -4.60 3.78 6.93
N ALA A 189 -5.56 4.10 6.05
CA ALA A 189 -6.95 4.28 6.44
C ALA A 189 -7.55 2.99 7.03
N PHE A 190 -7.30 1.84 6.40
CA PHE A 190 -7.73 0.54 6.89
C PHE A 190 -7.16 0.23 8.28
N CYS A 191 -5.86 0.42 8.47
CA CYS A 191 -5.21 0.23 9.76
C CYS A 191 -5.77 1.17 10.83
N GLY A 192 -5.90 2.47 10.51
CA GLY A 192 -6.46 3.47 11.44
C GLY A 192 -7.89 3.18 11.86
N ALA A 193 -8.72 2.63 10.96
CA ALA A 193 -10.07 2.21 11.31
C ALA A 193 -10.08 1.09 12.37
N LEU A 194 -9.20 0.10 12.22
CA LEU A 194 -9.14 -1.07 13.09
C LEU A 194 -8.42 -0.84 14.42
N THR A 195 -7.55 0.17 14.50
CA THR A 195 -6.79 0.48 15.73
C THR A 195 -7.37 1.65 16.53
N ALA A 196 -8.28 2.43 15.96
CA ALA A 196 -8.87 3.57 16.66
C ALA A 196 -9.61 3.14 17.94
N PRO A 197 -9.40 3.83 19.08
CA PRO A 197 -10.03 3.46 20.35
C PRO A 197 -11.55 3.42 20.23
N THR A 198 -12.15 2.33 20.73
CA THR A 198 -13.60 2.20 20.88
C THR A 198 -14.02 2.81 22.21
N ASP A 199 -14.06 4.14 22.28
CA ASP A 199 -14.64 4.81 23.44
C ASP A 199 -16.15 4.53 23.48
N GLY A 200 -16.53 3.57 24.33
CA GLY A 200 -17.85 3.37 24.98
C GLY A 200 -19.10 3.11 24.14
N ASP A 201 -19.25 3.73 22.97
CA ASP A 201 -20.54 3.89 22.27
C ASP A 201 -20.69 3.06 20.99
N TYR A 202 -19.71 2.23 20.65
CA TYR A 202 -19.85 1.34 19.49
C TYR A 202 -20.51 0.03 19.92
N THR A 203 -21.72 -0.21 19.42
CA THR A 203 -22.43 -1.49 19.52
C THR A 203 -21.69 -2.66 18.87
N SER A 204 -20.56 -2.41 18.21
CA SER A 204 -19.76 -3.46 17.57
C SER A 204 -18.27 -3.12 17.55
N SER A 205 -17.52 -3.58 18.56
CA SER A 205 -16.06 -3.51 18.55
C SER A 205 -15.51 -4.51 17.53
N LEU A 206 -14.79 -4.04 16.50
CA LEU A 206 -14.10 -4.95 15.60
C LEU A 206 -13.01 -5.71 16.37
N PRO A 207 -12.86 -7.04 16.15
CA PRO A 207 -11.79 -7.79 16.77
C PRO A 207 -10.44 -7.25 16.32
N GLY A 208 -9.49 -7.16 17.25
CA GLY A 208 -8.14 -6.67 16.98
C GLY A 208 -7.48 -7.42 15.82
N MET A 209 -6.78 -6.66 14.96
CA MET A 209 -6.13 -7.19 13.76
C MET A 209 -4.95 -8.11 14.12
N PRO A 210 -4.93 -9.38 13.65
CA PRO A 210 -3.83 -10.31 13.88
C PRO A 210 -2.52 -9.80 13.29
N LEU A 211 -1.39 -10.12 13.95
CA LEU A 211 -0.04 -9.71 13.51
C LEU A 211 0.20 -10.05 12.04
N ASP A 212 -0.11 -11.28 11.60
CA ASP A 212 0.08 -11.73 10.21
C ASP A 212 -0.61 -10.83 9.18
N VAL A 213 -1.78 -10.24 9.52
CA VAL A 213 -2.48 -9.29 8.65
C VAL A 213 -1.78 -7.93 8.64
N GLN A 214 -1.24 -7.50 9.78
CA GLN A 214 -0.42 -6.27 9.86
C GLN A 214 0.86 -6.42 9.03
N GLU A 215 1.53 -7.57 9.14
CA GLU A 215 2.75 -7.87 8.38
C GLU A 215 2.46 -7.95 6.88
N PHE A 216 1.33 -8.56 6.50
CA PHE A 216 0.87 -8.58 5.12
C PHE A 216 0.63 -7.18 4.56
N LEU A 217 -0.07 -6.31 5.30
CA LEU A 217 -0.33 -4.93 4.89
C LEU A 217 0.95 -4.09 4.77
N ALA A 218 1.88 -4.24 5.71
CA ALA A 218 3.20 -3.60 5.63
C ALA A 218 3.99 -4.12 4.40
N GLY A 219 3.94 -5.42 4.13
CA GLY A 219 4.53 -6.02 2.93
C GLY A 219 3.91 -5.50 1.63
N MET A 220 2.59 -5.23 1.61
CA MET A 220 1.94 -4.57 0.48
C MET A 220 2.47 -3.15 0.28
N GLN A 221 2.58 -2.33 1.34
CA GLN A 221 3.11 -0.97 1.24
C GLN A 221 4.54 -0.95 0.66
N VAL A 222 5.43 -1.80 1.20
CA VAL A 222 6.79 -1.94 0.68
C VAL A 222 6.79 -2.28 -0.81
N ARG A 223 6.00 -3.26 -1.24
CA ARG A 223 5.93 -3.63 -2.67
C ARG A 223 5.38 -2.52 -3.56
N ILE A 224 4.49 -1.70 -3.03
CA ILE A 224 3.98 -0.53 -3.75
C ILE A 224 5.08 0.52 -3.90
N GLU A 225 5.81 0.81 -2.83
CA GLU A 225 6.95 1.74 -2.82
C GLU A 225 8.12 1.25 -3.67
N GLU A 226 8.34 -0.07 -3.76
CA GLU A 226 9.42 -0.68 -4.53
C GLU A 226 9.24 -0.52 -6.04
N GLU A 227 8.03 -0.69 -6.54
CA GLU A 227 7.80 -0.84 -7.98
C GLU A 227 6.38 -0.47 -8.39
N LEU A 228 5.35 -0.95 -7.69
CA LEU A 228 3.99 -0.93 -8.24
C LEU A 228 3.43 0.49 -8.41
N ALA A 229 3.77 1.41 -7.50
CA ALA A 229 3.39 2.82 -7.64
C ALA A 229 4.07 3.49 -8.82
N PHE A 230 5.18 2.96 -9.31
CA PHE A 230 5.97 3.51 -10.41
C PHE A 230 5.69 2.84 -11.75
N LEU A 231 4.70 1.95 -11.83
CA LEU A 231 4.28 1.35 -13.10
C LEU A 231 3.67 2.40 -14.06
N PRO A 232 3.74 2.17 -15.38
CA PRO A 232 3.05 3.00 -16.37
C PRO A 232 1.57 3.20 -16.05
N GLY A 233 1.07 4.41 -16.30
CA GLY A 233 -0.32 4.80 -16.02
C GLY A 233 -0.61 5.12 -14.54
N SER A 234 0.36 4.96 -13.63
CA SER A 234 0.21 5.36 -12.24
C SER A 234 -0.04 6.86 -12.10
N SER A 235 -0.90 7.26 -11.16
CA SER A 235 -1.17 8.67 -10.88
C SER A 235 0.05 9.42 -10.34
N ILE A 236 1.03 8.72 -9.76
CA ILE A 236 2.23 9.36 -9.20
C ILE A 236 3.00 10.14 -10.28
N LEU A 237 3.03 9.65 -11.51
CA LEU A 237 3.64 10.31 -12.67
C LEU A 237 3.06 11.71 -12.88
N ARG A 238 1.72 11.78 -12.93
CA ARG A 238 1.00 13.03 -13.14
C ARG A 238 1.15 13.96 -11.95
N LEU A 239 1.12 13.41 -10.73
CA LEU A 239 1.24 14.17 -9.48
C LEU A 239 2.62 14.78 -9.30
N VAL A 240 3.69 14.04 -9.62
CA VAL A 240 5.06 14.57 -9.59
C VAL A 240 5.23 15.66 -10.63
N ALA A 241 4.72 15.47 -11.85
CA ALA A 241 4.78 16.48 -12.91
C ALA A 241 3.98 17.75 -12.57
N SER A 242 2.88 17.63 -11.81
CA SER A 242 2.06 18.76 -11.37
C SER A 242 2.49 19.34 -10.01
N SER A 243 3.34 18.66 -9.24
CA SER A 243 3.78 19.05 -7.90
C SER A 243 4.29 20.49 -7.78
N PRO A 244 5.11 21.03 -8.73
CA PRO A 244 5.54 22.43 -8.68
C PRO A 244 4.39 23.46 -8.76
N ARG A 245 3.20 23.02 -9.18
CA ARG A 245 1.99 23.84 -9.32
C ARG A 245 1.00 23.62 -8.18
N LEU A 246 1.22 22.66 -7.28
CA LEU A 246 0.38 22.45 -6.12
C LEU A 246 0.68 23.53 -5.08
N GLN A 247 -0.36 24.17 -4.54
CA GLN A 247 -0.17 25.16 -3.48
C GLN A 247 0.37 24.49 -2.21
N PRO A 248 1.26 25.16 -1.45
CA PRO A 248 1.69 24.68 -0.14
C PRO A 248 0.48 24.36 0.75
N GLY A 249 0.45 23.15 1.31
CA GLY A 249 -0.65 22.68 2.15
C GLY A 249 -1.77 21.94 1.42
N HIS A 250 -1.76 21.86 0.07
CA HIS A 250 -2.74 21.05 -0.66
C HIS A 250 -2.63 19.56 -0.27
N LEU A 251 -3.75 18.92 0.09
CA LEU A 251 -3.78 17.55 0.62
C LEU A 251 -3.07 16.54 -0.29
N GLU A 252 -3.31 16.59 -1.61
CA GLU A 252 -2.63 15.70 -2.57
C GLU A 252 -1.11 15.87 -2.57
N GLY A 253 -0.62 17.10 -2.38
CA GLY A 253 0.81 17.38 -2.26
C GLY A 253 1.40 16.84 -0.96
N GLN A 254 0.66 16.93 0.15
CA GLN A 254 1.08 16.34 1.42
C GLN A 254 1.15 14.80 1.36
N LEU A 255 0.17 14.17 0.71
CA LEU A 255 0.12 12.72 0.52
C LEU A 255 1.25 12.24 -0.40
N LEU A 256 1.54 12.99 -1.47
CA LEU A 256 2.68 12.71 -2.34
C LEU A 256 4.00 12.83 -1.57
N ALA A 257 4.17 13.90 -0.80
CA ALA A 257 5.38 14.10 0.01
C ALA A 257 5.59 12.95 1.00
N SER A 258 4.52 12.54 1.71
CA SER A 258 4.58 11.42 2.65
C SER A 258 5.00 10.11 1.97
N PHE A 259 4.44 9.82 0.79
CA PHE A 259 4.82 8.64 0.02
C PHE A 259 6.29 8.69 -0.43
N LEU A 260 6.74 9.84 -0.95
CA LEU A 260 8.11 10.02 -1.42
C LEU A 260 9.13 9.95 -0.28
N ASP A 261 8.77 10.42 0.92
CA ASP A 261 9.60 10.31 2.12
C ASP A 261 9.79 8.85 2.55
N GLU A 262 8.74 8.03 2.54
CA GLU A 262 8.83 6.60 2.85
C GLU A 262 9.61 5.84 1.76
N HIS A 263 9.35 6.12 0.48
CA HIS A 263 10.13 5.57 -0.63
C HIS A 263 11.63 5.93 -0.51
N ARG A 264 11.96 7.19 -0.19
CA ARG A 264 13.34 7.65 0.06
C ARG A 264 13.96 6.88 1.23
N SER A 265 13.25 6.79 2.36
CA SER A 265 13.71 6.08 3.55
C SER A 265 14.06 4.63 3.25
N MET A 266 13.16 3.92 2.55
CA MET A 266 13.37 2.55 2.11
C MET A 266 14.61 2.42 1.20
N CYS A 267 14.71 3.27 0.18
CA CYS A 267 15.83 3.27 -0.78
C CYS A 267 17.19 3.50 -0.08
N LEU A 268 17.26 4.45 0.85
CA LEU A 268 18.47 4.74 1.62
C LEU A 268 18.85 3.61 2.58
N ALA A 269 17.87 3.02 3.28
CA ALA A 269 18.11 1.89 4.17
C ALA A 269 18.69 0.67 3.42
N ARG A 270 18.18 0.39 2.21
CA ARG A 270 18.71 -0.66 1.33
C ARG A 270 20.11 -0.35 0.86
N LEU A 271 20.36 0.89 0.45
CA LEU A 271 21.69 1.33 0.03
C LEU A 271 22.70 1.18 1.16
N GLU A 272 22.35 1.58 2.38
CA GLU A 272 23.24 1.45 3.54
C GLU A 272 23.53 -0.02 3.85
N GLY A 273 22.51 -0.88 3.85
CA GLY A 273 22.66 -2.32 4.01
C GLY A 273 23.63 -2.91 2.98
N ALA A 274 23.38 -2.64 1.70
CA ALA A 274 24.21 -3.11 0.59
C ALA A 274 25.64 -2.52 0.64
N ALA A 275 25.80 -1.24 0.97
CA ALA A 275 27.10 -0.59 1.10
C ALA A 275 27.93 -1.23 2.22
N ARG A 276 27.34 -1.52 3.38
CA ARG A 276 28.03 -2.22 4.48
C ARG A 276 28.47 -3.62 4.07
N ALA A 277 27.59 -4.38 3.42
CA ALA A 277 27.94 -5.72 2.93
C ALA A 277 29.06 -5.67 1.86
N LEU A 278 29.02 -4.70 0.95
CA LEU A 278 30.09 -4.48 -0.03
C LEU A 278 31.43 -4.15 0.62
N LEU A 279 31.47 -3.36 1.69
CA LEU A 279 32.73 -3.04 2.40
C LEU A 279 33.35 -4.27 3.07
N VAL A 280 32.54 -5.27 3.43
CA VAL A 280 33.00 -6.56 3.96
C VAL A 280 33.51 -7.44 2.83
N GLU A 281 32.75 -7.56 1.75
CA GLU A 281 33.09 -8.47 0.63
C GLU A 281 34.15 -7.91 -0.32
N CYS A 282 34.31 -6.60 -0.38
CA CYS A 282 35.24 -5.87 -1.23
C CYS A 282 36.03 -4.84 -0.40
N PRO A 283 36.99 -5.26 0.46
CA PRO A 283 37.67 -4.37 1.41
C PRO A 283 38.41 -3.19 0.76
N HIS A 284 38.81 -3.31 -0.50
CA HIS A 284 39.43 -2.22 -1.26
C HIS A 284 38.51 -0.99 -1.43
N LEU A 285 37.19 -1.14 -1.27
CA LEU A 285 36.24 -0.03 -1.24
C LEU A 285 36.41 0.86 0.01
N GLN A 286 37.02 0.34 1.09
CA GLN A 286 37.31 1.12 2.31
C GLN A 286 38.34 2.23 2.07
N ALA A 287 39.07 2.20 0.94
CA ALA A 287 39.94 3.29 0.53
C ALA A 287 39.17 4.56 0.14
N VAL A 288 37.86 4.46 -0.10
CA VAL A 288 36.98 5.60 -0.39
C VAL A 288 36.41 6.13 0.91
N ASP A 289 36.89 7.30 1.33
CA ASP A 289 36.40 7.96 2.54
C ASP A 289 34.90 8.26 2.44
N GLY A 290 34.13 7.74 3.39
CA GLY A 290 32.68 7.87 3.43
C GLY A 290 31.95 7.23 2.24
N PHE A 291 32.41 6.06 1.75
CA PHE A 291 31.79 5.34 0.62
C PHE A 291 30.26 5.26 0.72
N GLY A 292 29.74 4.89 1.90
CA GLY A 292 28.30 4.81 2.14
C GLY A 292 27.59 6.17 2.03
N GLN A 293 28.16 7.22 2.63
CA GLN A 293 27.60 8.58 2.58
C GLN A 293 27.62 9.15 1.16
N ARG A 294 28.67 8.89 0.38
CA ARG A 294 28.75 9.30 -1.03
C ARG A 294 27.73 8.56 -1.89
N ALA A 295 27.54 7.26 -1.64
CA ALA A 295 26.54 6.47 -2.36
C ALA A 295 25.12 6.96 -2.01
N ALA A 296 24.86 7.26 -0.74
CA ALA A 296 23.61 7.85 -0.27
C ALA A 296 23.34 9.21 -0.92
N HIS A 297 24.37 10.07 -1.04
CA HIS A 297 24.25 11.34 -1.76
C HIS A 297 23.88 11.14 -3.23
N CYS A 298 24.57 10.24 -3.94
CA CYS A 298 24.27 9.92 -5.32
C CYS A 298 22.83 9.42 -5.50
N LEU A 299 22.34 8.57 -4.59
CA LEU A 299 20.94 8.12 -4.61
C LEU A 299 19.97 9.24 -4.24
N GLY A 300 20.35 10.15 -3.34
CA GLY A 300 19.59 11.35 -3.02
C GLY A 300 19.35 12.24 -4.23
N LEU A 301 20.37 12.47 -5.06
CA LEU A 301 20.22 13.20 -6.34
C LEU A 301 19.21 12.52 -7.26
N VAL A 302 19.21 11.18 -7.32
CA VAL A 302 18.23 10.42 -8.11
C VAL A 302 16.83 10.64 -7.57
N LEU A 303 16.63 10.48 -6.26
CA LEU A 303 15.32 10.62 -5.60
C LEU A 303 14.75 12.04 -5.74
N ASP A 304 15.61 13.05 -5.73
CA ASP A 304 15.20 14.46 -5.66
C ASP A 304 15.02 15.09 -7.03
N GLN A 305 15.85 14.69 -8.00
CA GLN A 305 15.95 15.37 -9.28
C GLN A 305 15.69 14.46 -10.48
N GLN A 306 15.84 13.15 -10.31
CA GLN A 306 15.73 12.17 -11.40
C GLN A 306 14.78 11.03 -11.03
N LEU A 307 13.68 11.33 -10.32
CA LEU A 307 12.70 10.34 -9.86
C LEU A 307 12.17 9.48 -11.03
N GLN A 308 12.24 9.99 -12.25
CA GLN A 308 11.85 9.24 -13.43
C GLN A 308 12.65 7.96 -13.69
N LEU A 309 13.83 7.82 -13.09
CA LEU A 309 14.63 6.60 -13.16
C LEU A 309 13.96 5.41 -12.46
N PHE A 310 12.98 5.64 -11.58
CA PHE A 310 12.19 4.59 -10.93
C PHE A 310 10.98 4.11 -11.74
N PHE A 311 10.58 4.79 -12.82
CA PHE A 311 9.36 4.41 -13.55
C PHE A 311 9.51 3.09 -14.31
N GLY A 312 8.69 2.11 -13.94
CA GLY A 312 8.75 0.72 -14.39
C GLY A 312 9.88 -0.11 -13.76
N VAL A 313 10.69 0.50 -12.89
CA VAL A 313 11.93 -0.09 -12.40
C VAL A 313 11.83 -0.33 -10.90
N HIS A 314 12.13 -1.55 -10.48
CA HIS A 314 12.20 -1.88 -9.07
C HIS A 314 13.30 -1.05 -8.37
N ALA A 315 12.98 -0.46 -7.21
CA ALA A 315 13.84 0.46 -6.46
C ALA A 315 15.26 -0.07 -6.24
N SER A 316 15.40 -1.37 -5.97
CA SER A 316 16.70 -2.01 -5.74
C SER A 316 17.61 -2.04 -6.97
N VAL A 317 17.06 -2.00 -8.18
CA VAL A 317 17.84 -1.84 -9.42
C VAL A 317 18.46 -0.45 -9.47
N VAL A 318 17.72 0.58 -9.06
CA VAL A 318 18.21 1.97 -8.98
C VAL A 318 19.27 2.12 -7.87
N VAL A 319 19.05 1.49 -6.70
CA VAL A 319 20.04 1.42 -5.61
C VAL A 319 21.34 0.76 -6.10
N CYS A 320 21.23 -0.37 -6.80
CA CYS A 320 22.36 -1.07 -7.41
C CYS A 320 23.10 -0.16 -8.41
N ALA A 321 22.36 0.54 -9.28
CA ALA A 321 22.93 1.45 -10.26
C ALA A 321 23.70 2.63 -9.61
N ALA A 322 23.17 3.21 -8.54
CA ALA A 322 23.83 4.29 -7.78
C ALA A 322 25.14 3.83 -7.13
N LEU A 323 25.14 2.66 -6.47
CA LEU A 323 26.35 2.06 -5.91
C LEU A 323 27.40 1.78 -6.99
N TYR A 324 26.97 1.22 -8.12
CA TYR A 324 27.86 0.90 -9.22
C TYR A 324 28.47 2.14 -9.86
N LEU A 325 27.70 3.22 -10.02
CA LEU A 325 28.20 4.50 -10.52
C LEU A 325 29.32 5.04 -9.63
N LEU A 326 29.12 5.07 -8.30
CA LEU A 326 30.15 5.56 -7.38
C LEU A 326 31.45 4.73 -7.46
N ILE A 327 31.32 3.40 -7.50
CA ILE A 327 32.47 2.50 -7.66
C ILE A 327 33.27 2.84 -8.92
N LYS A 328 32.58 3.13 -10.04
CA LYS A 328 33.22 3.52 -11.31
C LYS A 328 33.87 4.88 -11.24
N LEU A 329 33.23 5.87 -10.63
CA LEU A 329 33.80 7.20 -10.44
C LEU A 329 35.07 7.16 -9.58
N CYS A 330 35.14 6.25 -8.61
CA CYS A 330 36.33 6.01 -7.80
C CYS A 330 37.43 5.21 -8.52
N GLY A 331 37.24 4.80 -9.77
CA GLY A 331 38.19 3.99 -10.53
C GLY A 331 38.33 2.54 -10.03
N LEU A 332 37.37 2.06 -9.23
CA LEU A 332 37.43 0.74 -8.60
C LEU A 332 36.81 -0.35 -9.49
N LYS A 333 37.30 -1.58 -9.31
CA LYS A 333 36.93 -2.73 -10.15
C LYS A 333 36.08 -3.74 -9.38
N VAL A 334 34.80 -3.40 -9.17
CA VAL A 334 33.79 -4.36 -8.74
C VAL A 334 32.90 -4.74 -9.94
N PRO A 335 32.74 -6.03 -10.28
CA PRO A 335 31.82 -6.46 -11.32
C PRO A 335 30.35 -6.21 -10.94
N PHE A 336 29.51 -5.83 -11.91
CA PHE A 336 28.07 -5.61 -11.66
C PHE A 336 27.37 -6.85 -11.07
N GLY A 337 27.72 -8.06 -11.55
CA GLY A 337 27.16 -9.30 -11.01
C GLY A 337 27.53 -9.57 -9.54
N LYS A 338 28.70 -9.09 -9.07
CA LYS A 338 29.08 -9.18 -7.67
C LYS A 338 28.19 -8.28 -6.81
N LEU A 339 27.91 -7.07 -7.29
CA LEU A 339 27.01 -6.12 -6.63
C LEU A 339 25.59 -6.67 -6.52
N VAL A 340 25.05 -7.24 -7.61
CA VAL A 340 23.75 -7.91 -7.61
C VAL A 340 23.70 -9.03 -6.57
N GLY A 341 24.71 -9.90 -6.54
CA GLY A 341 24.77 -10.98 -5.55
C GLY A 341 24.81 -10.48 -4.09
N VAL A 342 25.46 -9.34 -3.83
CA VAL A 342 25.45 -8.71 -2.49
C VAL A 342 24.05 -8.21 -2.14
N LEU A 343 23.35 -7.54 -3.06
CA LEU A 343 21.99 -7.06 -2.80
C LEU A 343 21.01 -8.21 -2.58
N GLU A 344 21.11 -9.29 -3.38
CA GLU A 344 20.31 -10.51 -3.21
C GLU A 344 20.55 -11.16 -1.83
N GLY A 345 21.80 -11.21 -1.37
CA GLY A 345 22.14 -11.80 -0.08
C GLY A 345 21.85 -10.92 1.15
N THR A 346 21.73 -9.60 0.96
CA THR A 346 21.60 -8.64 2.07
C THR A 346 20.17 -8.13 2.27
N LEU A 347 19.41 -7.97 1.18
CA LEU A 347 18.09 -7.36 1.25
C LEU A 347 17.00 -8.44 1.38
N PRO A 348 16.06 -8.30 2.34
CA PRO A 348 15.01 -9.29 2.54
C PRO A 348 14.10 -9.38 1.30
N ASN A 349 13.62 -10.57 0.98
CA ASN A 349 12.67 -10.85 -0.11
C ASN A 349 13.15 -10.46 -1.52
N HIS A 350 14.45 -10.35 -1.74
CA HIS A 350 15.01 -10.08 -3.08
C HIS A 350 15.27 -11.37 -3.84
N GLU A 351 14.81 -11.41 -5.08
CA GLU A 351 15.05 -12.53 -6.01
C GLU A 351 15.88 -12.06 -7.20
N ALA A 352 16.64 -12.98 -7.80
CA ALA A 352 17.45 -12.69 -8.99
C ALA A 352 16.62 -12.19 -10.18
N SER A 353 15.33 -12.54 -10.23
CA SER A 353 14.37 -12.08 -11.25
C SER A 353 14.27 -10.55 -11.33
N ILE A 354 14.40 -9.85 -10.18
CA ILE A 354 14.34 -8.38 -10.07
C ILE A 354 15.41 -7.72 -10.96
N PHE A 355 16.61 -8.30 -11.01
CA PHE A 355 17.73 -7.74 -11.77
C PHE A 355 17.81 -8.26 -13.22
N GLN A 356 17.00 -9.27 -13.56
CA GLN A 356 16.97 -9.86 -14.90
C GLN A 356 15.90 -9.22 -15.80
N GLN A 357 14.77 -8.79 -15.22
CA GLN A 357 13.62 -8.26 -15.96
C GLN A 357 13.25 -6.87 -15.46
N VAL A 358 13.93 -5.86 -16.00
CA VAL A 358 13.63 -4.46 -15.77
C VAL A 358 12.72 -3.96 -16.89
N LEU A 359 11.53 -3.48 -16.52
CA LEU A 359 10.55 -2.96 -17.46
C LEU A 359 10.75 -1.45 -17.59
N VAL A 360 11.11 -0.99 -18.79
CA VAL A 360 11.35 0.44 -19.01
C VAL A 360 10.32 0.96 -20.02
N PRO A 361 9.59 2.05 -19.70
CA PRO A 361 8.75 2.72 -20.69
C PRO A 361 9.60 3.35 -21.80
N ILE A 362 9.17 3.17 -23.05
CA ILE A 362 9.81 3.80 -24.21
C ILE A 362 9.27 5.24 -24.35
N PHE A 363 10.11 6.23 -24.05
CA PHE A 363 9.80 7.64 -24.31
C PHE A 363 10.22 8.04 -25.73
N THR A 364 9.52 7.55 -26.77
CA THR A 364 9.73 8.07 -28.13
C THR A 364 8.93 9.35 -28.32
N ALA A 365 9.61 10.43 -28.73
CA ALA A 365 8.95 11.67 -29.12
C ALA A 365 8.05 11.41 -30.34
N GLY A 366 6.73 11.51 -30.17
CA GLY A 366 5.77 11.52 -31.27
C GLY A 366 4.95 10.25 -31.52
N ALA A 367 5.02 9.24 -30.65
CA ALA A 367 4.03 8.15 -30.64
C ALA A 367 3.14 8.30 -29.39
N GLU A 368 1.91 7.80 -29.44
CA GLU A 368 1.05 7.62 -28.27
C GLU A 368 1.75 6.64 -27.30
N ALA A 369 2.63 7.20 -26.47
CA ALA A 369 3.66 6.49 -25.71
C ALA A 369 3.16 6.02 -24.34
N GLU A 370 2.00 5.34 -24.31
CA GLU A 370 1.49 4.79 -23.04
C GLU A 370 1.70 3.28 -22.88
N ASP A 371 1.97 2.51 -23.94
CA ASP A 371 1.92 1.03 -23.85
C ASP A 371 3.20 0.25 -24.24
N ALA A 372 4.23 0.89 -24.79
CA ALA A 372 5.43 0.17 -25.22
C ALA A 372 6.46 0.06 -24.07
N LEU A 373 6.46 -1.08 -23.38
CA LEU A 373 7.48 -1.45 -22.39
C LEU A 373 8.59 -2.29 -23.05
N THR A 374 9.84 -1.94 -22.79
CA THR A 374 10.99 -2.79 -23.13
C THR A 374 11.45 -3.54 -21.89
N CYS A 375 11.64 -4.86 -22.00
CA CYS A 375 12.25 -5.66 -20.94
C CYS A 375 13.76 -5.77 -21.19
N MET A 376 14.57 -5.44 -20.19
CA MET A 376 16.04 -5.52 -20.25
C MET A 376 16.64 -5.93 -18.90
N GLY A 377 17.88 -6.40 -18.90
CA GLY A 377 18.59 -6.69 -17.64
C GLY A 377 19.06 -5.42 -16.92
N ALA A 378 19.24 -5.48 -15.60
CA ALA A 378 19.67 -4.35 -14.77
C ALA A 378 20.99 -3.70 -15.23
N ARG A 379 21.93 -4.50 -15.76
CA ARG A 379 23.18 -3.98 -16.32
C ARG A 379 22.95 -3.18 -17.60
N GLN A 380 22.02 -3.63 -18.43
CA GLN A 380 21.66 -2.92 -19.66
C GLN A 380 20.93 -1.62 -19.32
N TYR A 381 19.95 -1.67 -18.40
CA TYR A 381 19.32 -0.49 -17.84
C TYR A 381 20.34 0.53 -17.30
N TYR A 382 21.36 0.06 -16.56
CA TYR A 382 22.43 0.93 -16.07
C TYR A 382 23.15 1.67 -17.21
N ASN A 383 23.57 0.95 -18.26
CA ASN A 383 24.35 1.53 -19.35
C ASN A 383 23.52 2.42 -20.26
N ASP A 384 22.30 2.00 -20.58
CA ASP A 384 21.49 2.60 -21.65
C ASP A 384 20.64 3.77 -21.13
N ILE A 385 20.36 3.81 -19.82
CA ILE A 385 19.38 4.75 -19.23
C ILE A 385 19.97 5.48 -18.02
N PHE A 386 20.34 4.75 -16.97
CA PHE A 386 20.76 5.37 -15.71
C PHE A 386 22.02 6.22 -15.88
N LEU A 387 23.08 5.65 -16.48
CA LEU A 387 24.36 6.32 -16.66
C LEU A 387 24.25 7.57 -17.56
N PRO A 388 23.57 7.55 -18.72
CA PRO A 388 23.37 8.76 -19.54
C PRO A 388 22.63 9.90 -18.85
N VAL A 389 21.73 9.59 -17.91
CA VAL A 389 21.03 10.61 -17.11
C VAL A 389 21.97 11.16 -16.04
N MET A 390 22.62 10.30 -15.27
CA MET A 390 23.47 10.72 -14.16
C MET A 390 24.80 11.35 -14.61
N SER A 391 25.32 11.02 -15.80
CA SER A 391 26.55 11.60 -16.33
C SER A 391 26.43 13.08 -16.70
N ARG A 392 25.20 13.64 -16.68
CA ARG A 392 24.95 15.08 -16.83
C ARG A 392 25.42 15.89 -15.62
N TYR A 393 25.51 15.25 -14.45
CA TYR A 393 26.05 15.85 -13.25
C TYR A 393 27.59 15.80 -13.28
N PRO A 394 28.28 16.86 -12.85
CA PRO A 394 29.73 16.84 -12.79
C PRO A 394 30.20 15.83 -11.72
N PRO A 395 31.34 15.14 -11.92
CA PRO A 395 31.80 14.09 -11.02
C PRO A 395 31.95 14.51 -9.55
N HIS A 396 32.30 15.77 -9.28
CA HIS A 396 32.46 16.28 -7.93
C HIS A 396 31.13 16.41 -7.18
N GLU A 397 30.01 16.67 -7.87
CA GLU A 397 28.68 16.66 -7.27
C GLU A 397 28.24 15.22 -6.98
N LEU A 398 28.39 14.31 -7.94
CA LEU A 398 28.05 12.89 -7.76
C LEU A 398 28.82 12.22 -6.61
N MET A 399 30.03 12.71 -6.34
CA MET A 399 30.90 12.19 -5.28
C MET A 399 30.81 12.99 -3.97
N ALA A 400 29.93 13.98 -3.85
CA ALA A 400 29.79 14.72 -2.59
C ALA A 400 29.36 13.77 -1.45
N GLN A 401 29.68 14.14 -0.21
CA GLN A 401 29.21 13.41 0.96
C GLN A 401 27.84 13.98 1.35
N ALA A 402 26.89 13.09 1.64
CA ALA A 402 25.67 13.52 2.31
C ALA A 402 26.05 14.14 3.67
N ASP A 403 25.41 15.26 4.04
CA ASP A 403 25.49 15.78 5.40
C ASP A 403 25.17 14.64 6.38
N ALA A 404 25.85 14.62 7.51
CA ALA A 404 25.74 13.55 8.50
C ALA A 404 24.39 13.58 9.24
N GLN A 405 23.27 13.46 8.52
CA GLN A 405 22.00 12.89 8.97
C GLN A 405 21.19 12.48 7.74
N PRO A 406 20.79 11.20 7.68
CA PRO A 406 19.38 10.96 7.86
C PRO A 406 19.21 10.11 9.12
N HIS A 407 18.18 10.40 9.93
CA HIS A 407 17.69 9.44 10.90
C HIS A 407 17.24 8.20 10.11
N VAL A 408 18.14 7.24 9.97
CA VAL A 408 17.84 5.91 9.46
C VAL A 408 16.90 5.30 10.49
N ALA A 409 15.62 5.19 10.14
CA ALA A 409 14.75 4.30 10.89
C ALA A 409 15.41 2.92 10.83
N PRO A 410 15.59 2.22 11.96
CA PRO A 410 16.22 0.91 11.97
C PRO A 410 15.54 0.03 10.92
N LEU A 411 16.33 -0.74 10.18
CA LEU A 411 15.83 -1.83 9.35
C LEU A 411 14.81 -2.61 10.20
N PRO A 412 13.58 -2.87 9.72
CA PRO A 412 12.60 -3.60 10.50
C PRO A 412 13.06 -5.06 10.65
N HIS A 413 13.92 -5.30 11.64
CA HIS A 413 14.07 -6.60 12.24
C HIS A 413 12.82 -6.73 13.13
N THR A 414 11.79 -7.39 12.60
CA THR A 414 10.36 -7.37 13.00
C THR A 414 9.54 -6.34 12.24
N ILE A 415 8.59 -6.85 11.46
CA ILE A 415 7.55 -6.08 10.76
C ILE A 415 6.54 -5.66 11.84
N GLY A 416 6.91 -4.65 12.62
CA GLY A 416 5.98 -3.88 13.44
C GLY A 416 5.50 -2.65 12.65
N PRO A 417 4.28 -2.15 12.88
CA PRO A 417 3.85 -0.92 12.26
C PRO A 417 4.85 0.20 12.60
N SER A 418 5.21 1.00 11.58
CA SER A 418 6.00 2.22 11.74
C SER A 418 5.59 2.94 13.01
N SER A 419 6.55 3.23 13.90
CA SER A 419 6.32 3.91 15.17
C SER A 419 5.77 5.33 15.02
N LYS A 420 5.61 5.83 13.78
CA LYS A 420 4.87 7.06 13.45
C LYS A 420 3.37 6.83 13.17
N GLY A 421 2.91 5.58 13.12
CA GLY A 421 1.54 5.16 12.79
C GLY A 421 0.56 5.07 13.96
N LEU A 422 0.93 5.47 15.18
CA LEU A 422 0.06 5.30 16.37
C LEU A 422 -0.62 6.60 16.85
N THR A 423 -0.45 7.73 16.16
CA THR A 423 -1.17 8.97 16.50
C THR A 423 -1.73 9.72 15.30
N ALA A 424 -1.49 9.25 14.07
CA ALA A 424 -1.97 9.90 12.85
C ALA A 424 -3.29 9.26 12.41
N VAL A 425 -4.40 9.87 12.84
CA VAL A 425 -5.72 9.63 12.26
C VAL A 425 -5.65 9.90 10.74
N PRO A 426 -6.32 9.12 9.85
CA PRO A 426 -6.04 9.13 8.41
C PRO A 426 -6.15 10.53 7.78
N ARG A 427 -5.02 11.11 7.34
CA ARG A 427 -4.94 12.49 6.80
C ARG A 427 -5.82 12.70 5.58
N ARG A 428 -6.05 11.65 4.78
CA ARG A 428 -6.89 11.71 3.58
C ARG A 428 -8.38 11.86 3.90
N VAL A 429 -8.81 11.43 5.09
CA VAL A 429 -10.20 11.50 5.55
C VAL A 429 -10.40 12.65 6.56
N LEU A 430 -9.32 13.13 7.15
CA LEU A 430 -9.30 14.19 8.16
C LEU A 430 -8.41 15.34 7.67
N GLY A 431 -8.97 16.17 6.79
CA GLY A 431 -8.33 17.42 6.43
C GLY A 431 -7.89 18.20 7.68
N ASP A 432 -6.63 18.62 7.68
CA ASP A 432 -5.93 19.49 8.63
C ASP A 432 -6.55 19.59 10.04
N VAL A 433 -6.08 18.71 10.94
CA VAL A 433 -6.29 18.87 12.40
C VAL A 433 -4.99 19.22 13.14
N THR A 434 -3.83 19.26 12.47
CA THR A 434 -2.56 19.58 13.16
C THR A 434 -2.25 21.08 13.29
N ASN A 435 -3.06 21.98 12.72
CA ASN A 435 -2.84 23.42 12.83
C ASN A 435 -4.07 24.13 13.39
N ARG A 436 -4.33 23.99 14.70
CA ARG A 436 -4.89 25.04 15.59
C ARG A 436 -5.21 24.48 16.98
N THR A 437 -4.24 24.53 17.88
CA THR A 437 -4.51 24.95 19.27
C THR A 437 -3.24 25.53 19.89
N PRO A 438 -3.18 26.84 20.18
CA PRO A 438 -2.18 27.39 21.07
C PRO A 438 -2.67 27.17 22.50
N THR A 439 -1.92 26.49 23.34
CA THR A 439 -2.17 26.55 24.78
C THR A 439 -0.87 26.42 25.54
N ARG A 440 -0.32 27.61 25.85
CA ARG A 440 0.37 27.89 27.11
C ARG A 440 -0.39 27.27 28.27
N LEU A 441 0.34 26.70 29.21
CA LEU A 441 0.14 26.73 30.67
C LEU A 441 1.51 26.27 31.24
N VAL A 442 2.48 27.16 31.46
CA VAL A 442 2.71 27.95 32.69
C VAL A 442 2.38 27.15 33.96
N ARG A 443 3.47 26.77 34.64
CA ARG A 443 3.68 26.36 36.05
C ARG A 443 2.50 25.82 36.86
#